data_AF-A0A5F1ZEB4-F1
#
_entry.id   AF-A0A5F1ZEB4-F1
#
_cell.length_a   1.000
_cell.length_b   1.000
_cell.length_c   1.000
_cell.angle_alpha   90.00
_cell.angle_beta   90.00
_cell.angle_gamma   90.00
#
_symmetry.space_group_name_H-M   'P 1'
#
loop_
_entity.id
_entity.type
_entity.pdbx_description
1 polymer ?
#
loop_
_entity_poly.entity_id
_entity_poly.type
_entity_poly.pdbx_seq_one_letter_code
_entity_poly.pdbx_strand_id
1 'polypeptide(L)'
;MAFLKKNYKLERIFFFTFIFISISNCFQKNENYYQFWKGYDHLQRSIKSTSKNDVYFSALAGSLSEENESLLQKTPEGYPFLSLSGNIDNQQNWNLHWNKSDPTKYDYLAKVTFTPKLWEEREIYAVERKIIHKLNGYQPRDFFKWFHDFALAINDHNAYQSLKSSSENLQFLCAAMQCHVTENAEWHTLEFTINEDTKTKFPGFYQRTGSRLEKTKLNLEIWDKFNPTHKLKITNQGKTIQFHFPVNPPIDYFQSPKEIRFLGDVEIRSFGITVKIQNLEYKLKTNFEKQTDTLDGQFVRIGKKEINGNFFYVIPQGFVNFFIPGNMDEYFNEFFILLIQGTQGRGGSQIHATFKKTANGQINTITTYNETKRKRFSLFGGDDSQKASNDFDFFASWEEAMLRDLK
;
A
#
# COMPACT_ATOMS: atom_id res chain seq x y z
N MET A 1 -48.27 43.22 -14.79
CA MET A 1 -46.80 43.02 -14.86
C MET A 1 -46.24 42.41 -13.57
N ALA A 2 -46.62 41.17 -13.20
CA ALA A 2 -46.09 40.50 -12.00
C ALA A 2 -45.51 39.10 -12.28
N PHE A 3 -45.62 38.60 -13.50
CA PHE A 3 -45.16 37.24 -13.86
C PHE A 3 -43.70 37.18 -14.34
N LEU A 4 -43.14 38.29 -14.81
CA LEU A 4 -41.77 38.34 -15.34
C LEU A 4 -40.67 38.47 -14.27
N LYS A 5 -40.99 38.91 -13.04
CA LYS A 5 -40.00 39.07 -11.96
C LYS A 5 -39.66 37.77 -11.21
N LYS A 6 -40.48 36.71 -11.36
CA LYS A 6 -40.30 35.44 -10.64
C LYS A 6 -39.34 34.49 -11.37
N ASN A 7 -39.36 34.48 -12.70
CA ASN A 7 -38.48 33.64 -13.52
C ASN A 7 -37.01 34.09 -13.46
N TYR A 8 -36.74 35.40 -13.40
CA TYR A 8 -35.38 35.94 -13.29
C TYR A 8 -34.66 35.56 -11.98
N LYS A 9 -35.42 35.35 -10.89
CA LYS A 9 -34.87 34.87 -9.61
C LYS A 9 -34.57 33.38 -9.63
N LEU A 10 -35.42 32.58 -10.29
CA LEU A 10 -35.22 31.14 -10.43
C LEU A 10 -34.06 30.81 -11.37
N GLU A 11 -33.93 31.52 -12.49
CA GLU A 11 -32.78 31.37 -13.40
C GLU A 11 -31.46 31.78 -12.74
N ARG A 12 -31.44 32.88 -11.97
CA ARG A 12 -30.25 33.24 -11.17
C ARG A 12 -29.92 32.19 -10.13
N ILE A 13 -30.91 31.62 -9.44
CA ILE A 13 -30.66 30.53 -8.47
C ILE A 13 -30.11 29.31 -9.19
N PHE A 14 -30.72 28.86 -10.28
CA PHE A 14 -30.19 27.74 -11.07
C PHE A 14 -28.79 28.02 -11.62
N PHE A 15 -28.51 29.23 -12.09
CA PHE A 15 -27.19 29.62 -12.57
C PHE A 15 -26.16 29.66 -11.43
N PHE A 16 -26.52 30.16 -10.24
CA PHE A 16 -25.66 30.11 -9.06
C PHE A 16 -25.47 28.69 -8.51
N THR A 17 -26.49 27.83 -8.56
CA THR A 17 -26.38 26.41 -8.18
C THR A 17 -25.54 25.65 -9.21
N PHE A 18 -25.70 25.92 -10.50
CA PHE A 18 -24.89 25.31 -11.56
C PHE A 18 -23.44 25.80 -11.50
N ILE A 19 -23.21 27.08 -11.17
CA ILE A 19 -21.89 27.64 -10.89
C ILE A 19 -21.29 27.03 -9.60
N PHE A 20 -22.06 26.85 -8.51
CA PHE A 20 -21.57 26.18 -7.30
C PHE A 20 -21.25 24.70 -7.53
N ILE A 21 -22.04 24.02 -8.37
CA ILE A 21 -21.80 22.63 -8.79
C ILE A 21 -20.59 22.56 -9.74
N SER A 22 -20.33 23.61 -10.53
CA SER A 22 -19.20 23.67 -11.47
C SER A 22 -17.89 24.14 -10.83
N ILE A 23 -17.94 24.87 -9.71
CA ILE A 23 -16.76 25.34 -8.95
C ILE A 23 -16.33 24.30 -7.89
N SER A 24 -17.14 23.28 -7.60
CA SER A 24 -16.76 22.21 -6.65
C SER A 24 -15.86 21.12 -7.28
N ASN A 25 -15.07 21.48 -8.29
CA ASN A 25 -14.09 20.60 -8.90
C ASN A 25 -12.91 20.33 -7.94
N CYS A 26 -12.76 19.04 -7.66
CA CYS A 26 -11.59 18.34 -7.15
C CYS A 26 -11.31 18.46 -5.63
N PHE A 27 -11.44 17.30 -4.95
CA PHE A 27 -11.11 17.03 -3.55
C PHE A 27 -11.98 17.76 -2.52
N GLN A 28 -13.21 17.26 -2.38
CA GLN A 28 -14.11 17.71 -1.32
C GLN A 28 -13.55 17.30 0.04
N LYS A 29 -13.28 18.30 0.89
CA LYS A 29 -13.08 18.12 2.33
C LYS A 29 -14.18 17.22 2.87
N ASN A 30 -13.80 16.20 3.62
CA ASN A 30 -14.71 15.22 4.15
C ASN A 30 -14.30 14.88 5.57
N GLU A 31 -14.99 15.48 6.53
CA GLU A 31 -14.71 15.32 7.96
C GLU A 31 -14.73 13.84 8.38
N ASN A 32 -15.59 13.01 7.79
CA ASN A 32 -15.61 11.58 8.11
C ASN A 32 -14.35 10.86 7.61
N TYR A 33 -13.85 11.21 6.42
CA TYR A 33 -12.57 10.68 5.91
C TYR A 33 -11.41 11.18 6.77
N TYR A 34 -11.40 12.46 7.10
CA TYR A 34 -10.39 13.04 7.98
C TYR A 34 -10.33 12.32 9.33
N GLN A 35 -11.47 12.13 10.02
CA GLN A 35 -11.52 11.43 11.30
C GLN A 35 -11.12 9.96 11.18
N PHE A 36 -11.50 9.27 10.09
CA PHE A 36 -11.06 7.91 9.82
C PHE A 36 -9.53 7.82 9.72
N TRP A 37 -8.93 8.64 8.84
CA TRP A 37 -7.50 8.58 8.55
C TRP A 37 -6.65 9.08 9.71
N LYS A 38 -7.11 10.10 10.42
CA LYS A 38 -6.50 10.55 11.68
C LYS A 38 -6.51 9.42 12.71
N GLY A 39 -7.66 8.77 12.94
CA GLY A 39 -7.76 7.64 13.86
C GLY A 39 -6.89 6.45 13.46
N TYR A 40 -6.76 6.19 12.15
CA TYR A 40 -5.90 5.14 11.60
C TYR A 40 -4.41 5.47 11.77
N ASP A 41 -3.98 6.70 11.52
CA ASP A 41 -2.60 7.13 11.77
C ASP A 41 -2.24 7.02 13.26
N HIS A 42 -3.10 7.54 14.14
CA HIS A 42 -2.93 7.38 15.60
C HIS A 42 -2.82 5.90 16.00
N LEU A 43 -3.61 5.01 15.39
CA LEU A 43 -3.51 3.55 15.60
C LEU A 43 -2.13 3.03 15.18
N GLN A 44 -1.63 3.38 13.99
CA GLN A 44 -0.31 2.93 13.52
C GLN A 44 0.81 3.41 14.44
N ARG A 45 0.75 4.67 14.89
CA ARG A 45 1.71 5.26 15.85
C ARG A 45 1.66 4.53 17.20
N SER A 46 0.46 4.24 17.71
CA SER A 46 0.29 3.48 18.94
C SER A 46 0.78 2.04 18.85
N ILE A 47 0.61 1.35 17.71
CA ILE A 47 1.17 0.01 17.50
C ILE A 47 2.69 0.05 17.59
N LYS A 48 3.32 1.01 16.91
CA LYS A 48 4.78 1.20 16.94
C LYS A 48 5.28 1.51 18.35
N SER A 49 4.65 2.45 19.06
CA SER A 49 5.07 2.82 20.43
C SER A 49 4.85 1.72 21.46
N THR A 50 3.81 0.90 21.28
CA THR A 50 3.51 -0.26 22.14
C THR A 50 4.48 -1.41 21.91
N SER A 51 5.09 -1.49 20.73
CA SER A 51 6.12 -2.48 20.41
C SER A 51 7.50 -2.00 20.87
N LYS A 52 7.84 -2.26 22.14
CA LYS A 52 9.22 -2.06 22.64
C LYS A 52 10.19 -3.15 22.18
N ASN A 53 9.70 -4.16 21.46
CA ASN A 53 10.43 -5.32 21.01
C ASN A 53 10.24 -5.49 19.50
N ASP A 54 11.33 -5.33 18.73
CA ASP A 54 11.34 -5.46 17.27
C ASP A 54 10.82 -6.83 16.78
N VAL A 55 10.95 -7.88 17.60
CA VAL A 55 10.41 -9.21 17.31
C VAL A 55 8.89 -9.18 17.24
N TYR A 56 8.21 -8.52 18.17
CA TYR A 56 6.75 -8.46 18.18
C TYR A 56 6.21 -7.66 17.01
N PHE A 57 6.86 -6.53 16.69
CA PHE A 57 6.51 -5.75 15.51
C PHE A 57 6.67 -6.57 14.22
N SER A 58 7.81 -7.26 14.08
CA SER A 58 8.10 -8.13 12.93
C SER A 58 7.12 -9.30 12.83
N ALA A 59 6.81 -9.96 13.95
CA ALA A 59 5.85 -11.06 14.01
C ALA A 59 4.44 -10.59 13.63
N LEU A 60 3.99 -9.44 14.15
CA LEU A 60 2.70 -8.84 13.77
C LEU A 60 2.61 -8.53 12.27
N ALA A 61 3.75 -8.21 11.64
CA ALA A 61 3.87 -8.03 10.20
C ALA A 61 3.91 -9.35 9.39
N GLY A 62 3.90 -10.51 10.05
CA GLY A 62 3.98 -11.83 9.43
C GLY A 62 5.40 -12.36 9.24
N SER A 63 6.36 -11.86 10.00
CA SER A 63 7.76 -12.27 9.96
C SER A 63 8.22 -12.82 11.31
N LEU A 64 8.55 -14.10 11.35
CA LEU A 64 9.09 -14.78 12.52
C LEU A 64 10.33 -15.55 12.11
N SER A 65 11.44 -15.36 12.83
CA SER A 65 12.63 -16.20 12.72
C SER A 65 12.55 -17.35 13.74
N GLU A 66 13.16 -18.48 13.40
CA GLU A 66 13.21 -19.68 14.24
C GLU A 66 13.69 -19.38 15.67
N GLU A 67 14.76 -18.60 15.81
CA GLU A 67 15.34 -18.19 17.11
C GLU A 67 14.34 -17.44 18.01
N ASN A 68 13.39 -16.74 17.39
CA ASN A 68 12.42 -15.88 18.07
C ASN A 68 11.07 -16.58 18.34
N GLU A 69 10.88 -17.82 17.89
CA GLU A 69 9.63 -18.57 18.12
C GLU A 69 9.28 -18.69 19.60
N SER A 70 10.30 -18.91 20.44
CA SER A 70 10.14 -19.09 21.88
C SER A 70 9.62 -17.84 22.61
N LEU A 71 9.70 -16.67 21.97
CA LEU A 71 9.22 -15.40 22.51
C LEU A 71 7.70 -15.20 22.31
N LEU A 72 7.07 -16.01 21.44
CA LEU A 72 5.63 -15.93 21.17
C LEU A 72 4.82 -16.87 22.06
N GLN A 73 3.54 -16.54 22.26
CA GLN A 73 2.61 -17.45 22.91
C GLN A 73 2.30 -18.64 21.98
N LYS A 74 1.80 -19.73 22.54
CA LYS A 74 1.39 -20.92 21.78
C LYS A 74 -0.11 -21.11 21.81
N THR A 75 -0.71 -21.44 20.67
CA THR A 75 -2.11 -21.86 20.61
C THR A 75 -2.30 -23.17 21.39
N PRO A 76 -3.54 -23.62 21.67
CA PRO A 76 -3.78 -24.94 22.28
C PRO A 76 -3.12 -26.09 21.50
N GLU A 77 -3.00 -25.96 20.18
CA GLU A 77 -2.34 -26.91 19.28
C GLU A 77 -0.80 -26.78 19.27
N GLY A 78 -0.25 -25.82 20.01
CA GLY A 78 1.20 -25.62 20.18
C GLY A 78 1.84 -24.64 19.19
N TYR A 79 1.07 -23.96 18.33
CA TYR A 79 1.62 -23.08 17.30
C TYR A 79 1.96 -21.68 17.81
N PRO A 80 3.11 -21.08 17.42
CA PRO A 80 3.43 -19.71 17.77
C PRO A 80 2.36 -18.72 17.27
N PHE A 81 1.90 -17.84 18.14
CA PHE A 81 0.98 -16.77 17.79
C PHE A 81 1.29 -15.50 18.58
N LEU A 82 0.88 -14.36 18.02
CA LEU A 82 0.93 -13.06 18.67
C LEU A 82 -0.43 -12.39 18.50
N SER A 83 -0.93 -11.76 19.56
CA SER A 83 -2.11 -10.91 19.49
C SER A 83 -1.83 -9.52 20.02
N LEU A 84 -2.47 -8.52 19.43
CA LEU A 84 -2.48 -7.14 19.88
C LEU A 84 -3.93 -6.67 19.88
N SER A 85 -4.43 -6.20 21.02
CA SER A 85 -5.82 -5.74 21.11
C SER A 85 -5.94 -4.51 21.98
N GLY A 86 -6.95 -3.69 21.72
CA GLY A 86 -7.16 -2.48 22.48
C GLY A 86 -8.44 -1.75 22.15
N ASN A 87 -8.68 -0.67 22.88
CA ASN A 87 -9.81 0.22 22.68
C ASN A 87 -9.30 1.64 22.40
N ILE A 88 -10.12 2.41 21.71
CA ILE A 88 -9.88 3.83 21.46
C ILE A 88 -10.64 4.66 22.49
N ASP A 89 -10.01 5.70 23.02
CA ASP A 89 -10.69 6.66 23.90
C ASP A 89 -11.37 7.80 23.10
N ASN A 90 -12.09 8.68 23.80
CA ASN A 90 -12.77 9.82 23.19
C ASN A 90 -11.80 10.86 22.56
N GLN A 91 -10.51 10.80 22.88
CA GLN A 91 -9.46 11.67 22.35
C GLN A 91 -8.68 11.00 21.19
N GLN A 92 -9.12 9.83 20.71
CA GLN A 92 -8.44 9.00 19.71
C GLN A 92 -7.10 8.40 20.15
N ASN A 93 -6.83 8.34 21.46
CA ASN A 93 -5.69 7.60 21.96
C ASN A 93 -6.03 6.12 22.05
N TRP A 94 -5.09 5.29 21.61
CA TRP A 94 -5.23 3.83 21.64
C TRP A 94 -4.53 3.24 22.85
N ASN A 95 -5.29 2.45 23.62
CA ASN A 95 -4.76 1.66 24.72
C ASN A 95 -4.61 0.19 24.28
N LEU A 96 -3.44 -0.16 23.77
CA LEU A 96 -3.12 -1.46 23.17
C LEU A 96 -2.39 -2.39 24.14
N HIS A 97 -2.72 -3.67 24.09
CA HIS A 97 -2.18 -4.73 24.95
C HIS A 97 -1.80 -5.94 24.13
N TRP A 98 -0.57 -6.43 24.32
CA TRP A 98 -0.10 -7.66 23.72
C TRP A 98 -0.70 -8.88 24.42
N ASN A 99 -0.97 -9.94 23.65
CA ASN A 99 -1.15 -11.30 24.15
C ASN A 99 -2.28 -11.48 25.16
N LYS A 100 -3.34 -10.68 25.02
CA LYS A 100 -4.57 -10.86 25.78
C LYS A 100 -5.35 -12.02 25.16
N SER A 101 -5.55 -13.08 25.92
CA SER A 101 -6.41 -14.21 25.54
C SER A 101 -7.85 -13.71 25.40
N ASP A 102 -8.41 -13.82 24.20
CA ASP A 102 -9.81 -13.55 23.84
C ASP A 102 -10.44 -12.29 24.49
N PRO A 103 -10.04 -11.08 24.03
CA PRO A 103 -10.65 -9.86 24.51
C PRO A 103 -12.14 -9.83 24.19
N THR A 104 -12.98 -9.78 25.22
CA THR A 104 -14.45 -9.70 25.09
C THR A 104 -14.92 -8.36 24.50
N LYS A 105 -14.13 -7.29 24.67
CA LYS A 105 -14.39 -5.95 24.12
C LYS A 105 -13.10 -5.32 23.57
N TYR A 106 -13.12 -4.98 22.29
CA TYR A 106 -12.02 -4.31 21.59
C TYR A 106 -12.56 -3.42 20.45
N ASP A 107 -11.83 -2.36 20.14
CA ASP A 107 -11.99 -1.56 18.92
C ASP A 107 -10.92 -1.89 17.88
N TYR A 108 -9.82 -2.52 18.33
CA TYR A 108 -8.77 -3.08 17.49
C TYR A 108 -8.37 -4.46 17.97
N LEU A 109 -8.20 -5.38 17.03
CA LEU A 109 -7.61 -6.70 17.26
C LEU A 109 -6.75 -7.04 16.06
N ALA A 110 -5.48 -7.34 16.29
CA ALA A 110 -4.62 -8.02 15.33
C ALA A 110 -4.17 -9.35 15.94
N LYS A 111 -4.32 -10.43 15.19
CA LYS A 111 -3.83 -11.76 15.54
C LYS A 111 -3.04 -12.30 14.37
N VAL A 112 -1.87 -12.86 14.67
CA VAL A 112 -1.05 -13.60 13.71
C VAL A 112 -0.73 -14.96 14.29
N THR A 113 -0.91 -16.00 13.48
CA THR A 113 -0.58 -17.38 13.82
C THR A 113 0.44 -17.88 12.80
N PHE A 114 1.49 -18.54 13.29
CA PHE A 114 2.50 -19.19 12.47
C PHE A 114 2.34 -20.71 12.64
N THR A 115 1.85 -21.38 11.62
CA THR A 115 1.73 -22.84 11.61
C THR A 115 2.93 -23.43 10.88
N PRO A 116 3.87 -24.11 11.58
CA PRO A 116 4.97 -24.80 10.93
C PRO A 116 4.43 -25.88 10.00
N LYS A 117 4.99 -25.97 8.80
CA LYS A 117 4.73 -27.05 7.83
C LYS A 117 6.04 -27.55 7.24
N LEU A 118 6.01 -28.80 6.80
CA LEU A 118 7.05 -29.38 5.95
C LEU A 118 6.53 -29.41 4.52
N TRP A 119 7.25 -28.79 3.59
CA TRP A 119 6.97 -28.87 2.16
C TRP A 119 8.13 -29.59 1.48
N GLU A 120 7.85 -30.81 1.01
CA GLU A 120 8.87 -31.78 0.60
C GLU A 120 9.78 -32.10 1.80
N GLU A 121 10.89 -31.38 1.94
CA GLU A 121 11.84 -31.50 3.06
C GLU A 121 12.19 -30.12 3.67
N ARG A 122 11.48 -29.07 3.26
CA ARG A 122 11.78 -27.69 3.64
C ARG A 122 10.81 -27.19 4.69
N GLU A 123 11.34 -26.57 5.73
CA GLU A 123 10.54 -25.95 6.79
C GLU A 123 9.99 -24.60 6.33
N ILE A 124 8.67 -24.48 6.39
CA ILE A 124 7.94 -23.26 6.07
C ILE A 124 6.97 -22.91 7.20
N TYR A 125 6.46 -21.68 7.19
CA TYR A 125 5.25 -21.33 7.92
C TYR A 125 4.11 -21.08 6.95
N ALA A 126 2.92 -21.57 7.29
CA ALA A 126 1.70 -20.90 6.91
C ALA A 126 1.40 -19.80 7.94
N VAL A 127 1.26 -18.58 7.45
CA VAL A 127 1.06 -17.38 8.26
C VAL A 127 -0.35 -16.87 8.02
N GLU A 128 -1.17 -16.95 9.06
CA GLU A 128 -2.53 -16.42 9.05
C GLU A 128 -2.56 -15.15 9.89
N ARG A 129 -3.02 -14.05 9.28
CA ARG A 129 -3.19 -12.78 9.99
C ARG A 129 -4.63 -12.35 9.89
N LYS A 130 -5.17 -11.85 11.00
CA LYS A 130 -6.49 -11.25 11.08
C LYS A 130 -6.39 -9.94 11.82
N ILE A 131 -6.77 -8.85 11.16
CA ILE A 131 -6.87 -7.51 11.72
C ILE A 131 -8.34 -7.11 11.69
N ILE A 132 -8.85 -6.61 12.81
CA ILE A 132 -10.17 -6.02 12.94
C ILE A 132 -9.99 -4.63 13.53
N HIS A 133 -10.60 -3.61 12.94
CA HIS A 133 -10.67 -2.28 13.53
C HIS A 133 -12.04 -1.63 13.32
N LYS A 134 -12.50 -0.88 14.32
CA LYS A 134 -13.81 -0.20 14.34
C LYS A 134 -13.68 1.30 14.07
N LEU A 135 -12.94 1.64 13.00
CA LEU A 135 -12.85 3.01 12.52
C LEU A 135 -13.91 3.26 11.45
N ASN A 136 -14.63 4.37 11.59
CA ASN A 136 -15.74 4.76 10.73
C ASN A 136 -15.30 5.86 9.79
N GLY A 137 -15.90 5.91 8.61
CA GLY A 137 -15.87 7.10 7.77
C GLY A 137 -15.39 6.82 6.35
N TYR A 138 -14.61 5.78 6.13
CA TYR A 138 -14.00 5.49 4.84
C TYR A 138 -14.32 4.08 4.35
N GLN A 139 -14.68 3.93 3.08
CA GLN A 139 -14.84 2.66 2.39
C GLN A 139 -13.91 2.55 1.17
N PRO A 140 -13.49 1.35 0.76
CA PRO A 140 -12.69 1.15 -0.44
C PRO A 140 -13.26 1.78 -1.71
N ARG A 141 -14.59 1.80 -1.93
CA ARG A 141 -15.19 2.50 -3.09
C ARG A 141 -14.87 4.00 -3.13
N ASP A 142 -14.63 4.63 -1.98
CA ASP A 142 -14.34 6.05 -1.88
C ASP A 142 -12.97 6.37 -2.49
N PHE A 143 -11.99 5.45 -2.34
CA PHE A 143 -10.70 5.52 -3.03
C PHE A 143 -10.86 5.60 -4.54
N PHE A 144 -11.72 4.74 -5.10
CA PHE A 144 -11.90 4.61 -6.54
C PHE A 144 -12.58 5.83 -7.15
N LYS A 145 -13.53 6.42 -6.41
CA LYS A 145 -14.09 7.72 -6.76
C LYS A 145 -13.03 8.83 -6.71
N TRP A 146 -12.24 8.90 -5.64
CA TRP A 146 -11.15 9.87 -5.51
C TRP A 146 -10.11 9.73 -6.64
N PHE A 147 -9.73 8.49 -6.97
CA PHE A 147 -8.77 8.18 -8.02
C PHE A 147 -9.30 8.54 -9.41
N HIS A 148 -10.59 8.28 -9.66
CA HIS A 148 -11.30 8.73 -10.85
C HIS A 148 -11.22 10.25 -11.00
N ASP A 149 -11.65 11.00 -9.97
CA ASP A 149 -11.66 12.47 -9.98
C ASP A 149 -10.24 13.03 -10.17
N PHE A 150 -9.23 12.42 -9.52
CA PHE A 150 -7.82 12.79 -9.70
C PHE A 150 -7.34 12.59 -11.14
N ALA A 151 -7.64 11.45 -11.76
CA ALA A 151 -7.23 11.18 -13.13
C ALA A 151 -7.86 12.18 -14.12
N LEU A 152 -9.14 12.55 -13.91
CA LEU A 152 -9.78 13.61 -14.69
C LEU A 152 -9.09 14.96 -14.50
N ALA A 153 -8.71 15.30 -13.26
CA ALA A 153 -8.04 16.56 -12.94
C ALA A 153 -6.66 16.68 -13.59
N ILE A 154 -5.87 15.59 -13.64
CA ILE A 154 -4.56 15.56 -14.32
C ILE A 154 -4.72 15.81 -15.83
N ASN A 155 -5.82 15.35 -16.43
CA ASN A 155 -6.09 15.48 -17.86
C ASN A 155 -6.58 16.88 -18.27
N ASP A 156 -6.98 17.74 -17.33
CA ASP A 156 -7.42 19.10 -17.60
C ASP A 156 -6.44 20.12 -17.02
N HIS A 157 -5.87 21.00 -17.86
CA HIS A 157 -4.85 21.94 -17.42
C HIS A 157 -5.34 22.86 -16.28
N ASN A 158 -6.57 23.38 -16.38
CA ASN A 158 -7.10 24.32 -15.40
C ASN A 158 -7.42 23.60 -14.07
N ALA A 159 -8.00 22.40 -14.14
CA ALA A 159 -8.28 21.56 -12.99
C ALA A 159 -6.98 21.14 -12.30
N TYR A 160 -5.94 20.77 -13.06
CA TYR A 160 -4.62 20.46 -12.49
C TYR A 160 -3.98 21.67 -11.81
N GLN A 161 -4.01 22.86 -12.42
CA GLN A 161 -3.47 24.06 -11.78
C GLN A 161 -4.26 24.42 -10.51
N SER A 162 -5.59 24.30 -10.56
CA SER A 162 -6.45 24.49 -9.39
C SER A 162 -6.07 23.50 -8.29
N LEU A 163 -5.94 22.21 -8.63
CA LEU A 163 -5.51 21.16 -7.72
C LEU A 163 -4.15 21.44 -7.09
N LYS A 164 -3.17 21.83 -7.90
CA LYS A 164 -1.83 22.20 -7.42
C LYS A 164 -1.85 23.40 -6.47
N SER A 165 -2.82 24.30 -6.61
CA SER A 165 -2.99 25.46 -5.75
C SER A 165 -3.83 25.22 -4.49
N SER A 166 -4.62 24.14 -4.44
CA SER A 166 -5.56 23.87 -3.33
C SER A 166 -5.23 22.62 -2.52
N SER A 167 -4.55 21.62 -3.10
CA SER A 167 -4.12 20.40 -2.40
C SER A 167 -2.81 20.65 -1.67
N GLU A 168 -2.89 20.67 -0.35
CA GLU A 168 -1.76 20.73 0.59
C GLU A 168 -0.83 19.52 0.36
N ASN A 169 -1.40 18.35 0.04
CA ASN A 169 -0.63 17.17 -0.30
C ASN A 169 0.23 17.37 -1.55
N LEU A 170 -0.37 17.83 -2.66
CA LEU A 170 0.36 18.06 -3.91
C LEU A 170 1.37 19.22 -3.75
N GLN A 171 1.03 20.25 -3.00
CA GLN A 171 1.94 21.34 -2.66
C GLN A 171 3.15 20.85 -1.87
N PHE A 172 2.93 20.04 -0.83
CA PHE A 172 4.00 19.44 -0.05
C PHE A 172 4.93 18.61 -0.95
N LEU A 173 4.36 17.70 -1.76
CA LEU A 173 5.14 16.84 -2.65
C LEU A 173 5.95 17.66 -3.65
N CYS A 174 5.38 18.71 -4.23
CA CYS A 174 6.07 19.57 -5.20
C CYS A 174 7.00 20.61 -4.58
N ALA A 175 6.90 20.86 -3.28
CA ALA A 175 7.88 21.64 -2.53
C ALA A 175 9.05 20.75 -2.07
N ALA A 176 8.80 19.49 -1.74
CA ALA A 176 9.82 18.55 -1.28
C ALA A 176 10.59 17.91 -2.43
N MET A 177 9.95 17.70 -3.58
CA MET A 177 10.51 17.09 -4.79
C MET A 177 10.22 17.95 -6.00
N GLN A 178 11.01 17.78 -7.06
CA GLN A 178 10.73 18.46 -8.31
C GLN A 178 9.57 17.78 -9.04
N CYS A 179 8.46 18.51 -9.20
CA CYS A 179 7.27 18.06 -9.92
C CYS A 179 7.22 18.56 -11.36
N HIS A 180 6.88 17.67 -12.29
CA HIS A 180 6.50 18.07 -13.65
C HIS A 180 5.27 17.30 -14.12
N VAL A 181 4.52 17.93 -15.03
CA VAL A 181 3.52 17.25 -15.83
C VAL A 181 3.94 17.35 -17.27
N THR A 182 4.01 16.21 -17.95
CA THR A 182 4.28 16.12 -19.38
C THR A 182 3.14 15.40 -20.06
N GLU A 183 2.95 15.65 -21.35
CA GLU A 183 1.93 15.00 -22.17
C GLU A 183 2.59 14.43 -23.41
N ASN A 184 2.18 13.22 -23.77
CA ASN A 184 2.45 12.64 -25.08
C ASN A 184 1.15 12.07 -25.65
N ALA A 185 1.21 11.46 -26.84
CA ALA A 185 0.02 10.98 -27.55
C ALA A 185 -0.83 9.95 -26.77
N GLU A 186 -0.27 9.26 -25.78
CA GLU A 186 -0.96 8.22 -25.01
C GLU A 186 -1.20 8.60 -23.54
N TRP A 187 -0.32 9.42 -22.95
CA TRP A 187 -0.26 9.62 -21.50
C TRP A 187 -0.08 11.09 -21.10
N HIS A 188 -0.84 11.51 -20.09
CA HIS A 188 -0.43 12.58 -19.18
C HIS A 188 0.40 11.98 -18.06
N THR A 189 1.63 12.46 -17.90
CA THR A 189 2.61 11.91 -16.96
C THR A 189 2.88 12.91 -15.86
N LEU A 190 2.56 12.55 -14.61
CA LEU A 190 2.93 13.28 -13.41
C LEU A 190 4.22 12.68 -12.84
N GLU A 191 5.25 13.50 -12.74
CA GLU A 191 6.59 13.10 -12.32
C GLU A 191 6.97 13.72 -10.98
N PHE A 192 7.57 12.92 -10.11
CA PHE A 192 8.17 13.38 -8.85
C PHE A 192 9.63 12.96 -8.82
N THR A 193 10.53 13.94 -8.85
CA THR A 193 11.99 13.71 -8.86
C THR A 193 12.61 14.10 -7.53
N ILE A 194 13.26 13.14 -6.87
CA ILE A 194 14.09 13.39 -5.69
C ILE A 194 15.38 14.07 -6.16
N ASN A 195 15.58 15.33 -5.76
CA ASN A 195 16.68 16.18 -6.21
C ASN A 195 17.51 16.72 -5.03
N GLU A 196 18.44 17.65 -5.29
CA GLU A 196 19.25 18.26 -4.22
C GLU A 196 18.41 19.10 -3.23
N ASP A 197 17.30 19.70 -3.66
CA ASP A 197 16.39 20.38 -2.72
C ASP A 197 15.75 19.38 -1.74
N THR A 198 15.38 18.19 -2.24
CA THR A 198 14.91 17.09 -1.38
C THR A 198 15.98 16.68 -0.38
N LYS A 199 17.24 16.60 -0.80
CA LYS A 199 18.38 16.27 0.08
C LYS A 199 18.57 17.30 1.19
N THR A 200 18.40 18.58 0.89
CA THR A 200 18.52 19.66 1.87
C THR A 200 17.38 19.64 2.88
N LYS A 201 16.14 19.40 2.44
CA LYS A 201 14.95 19.39 3.31
C LYS A 201 14.79 18.08 4.09
N PHE A 202 15.04 16.96 3.43
CA PHE A 202 14.82 15.60 3.96
C PHE A 202 16.00 14.68 3.61
N PRO A 203 17.19 14.89 4.21
CA PRO A 203 18.42 14.19 3.83
C PRO A 203 18.33 12.67 3.95
N GLY A 204 17.65 12.16 4.99
CA GLY A 204 17.51 10.72 5.18
C GLY A 204 16.52 10.06 4.20
N PHE A 205 15.45 10.77 3.79
CA PHE A 205 14.58 10.32 2.69
C PHE A 205 15.33 10.28 1.36
N TYR A 206 16.12 11.33 1.05
CA TYR A 206 16.97 11.34 -0.14
C TYR A 206 17.95 10.17 -0.15
N GLN A 207 18.63 9.92 0.97
CA GLN A 207 19.62 8.84 1.07
C GLN A 207 18.98 7.45 0.94
N ARG A 208 17.88 7.19 1.67
CA ARG A 208 17.24 5.87 1.68
C ARG A 208 16.39 5.63 0.45
N THR A 209 15.35 6.44 0.25
CA THR A 209 14.39 6.27 -0.85
C THR A 209 15.02 6.58 -2.20
N GLY A 210 15.82 7.65 -2.29
CA GLY A 210 16.54 7.98 -3.52
C GLY A 210 17.51 6.88 -3.95
N SER A 211 18.31 6.33 -3.02
CA SER A 211 19.22 5.21 -3.34
C SER A 211 18.47 3.94 -3.78
N ARG A 212 17.32 3.66 -3.16
CA ARG A 212 16.47 2.51 -3.57
C ARG A 212 15.92 2.70 -4.96
N LEU A 213 15.37 3.87 -5.28
CA LEU A 213 14.84 4.16 -6.60
C LEU A 213 15.92 4.02 -7.69
N GLU A 214 17.14 4.51 -7.46
CA GLU A 214 18.28 4.33 -8.39
C GLU A 214 18.66 2.87 -8.62
N LYS A 215 18.51 2.04 -7.58
CA LYS A 215 18.78 0.61 -7.61
C LYS A 215 17.61 -0.21 -8.17
N THR A 216 16.47 0.41 -8.46
CA THR A 216 15.29 -0.27 -8.97
C THR A 216 14.88 0.23 -10.35
N LYS A 217 14.33 -0.66 -11.17
CA LYS A 217 13.47 -0.29 -12.29
C LYS A 217 12.13 -0.97 -12.10
N LEU A 218 11.08 -0.19 -12.17
CA LEU A 218 9.70 -0.59 -12.00
C LEU A 218 8.95 -0.21 -13.25
N ASN A 219 8.20 -1.14 -13.78
CA ASN A 219 7.19 -0.91 -14.78
C ASN A 219 5.92 -1.63 -14.33
N LEU A 220 4.94 -0.89 -13.83
CA LEU A 220 3.70 -1.43 -13.29
C LEU A 220 2.52 -0.92 -14.11
N GLU A 221 1.83 -1.81 -14.78
CA GLU A 221 0.55 -1.53 -15.44
C GLU A 221 -0.61 -1.96 -14.54
N ILE A 222 -1.60 -1.10 -14.37
CA ILE A 222 -2.79 -1.37 -13.56
C ILE A 222 -4.01 -1.12 -14.42
N TRP A 223 -4.92 -2.09 -14.52
CA TRP A 223 -6.13 -1.96 -15.33
C TRP A 223 -7.34 -2.67 -14.73
N ASP A 224 -8.54 -2.20 -15.06
CA ASP A 224 -9.78 -2.98 -14.83
C ASP A 224 -9.90 -4.07 -15.90
N LYS A 225 -9.96 -5.33 -15.50
CA LYS A 225 -10.07 -6.46 -16.43
C LYS A 225 -11.33 -6.38 -17.30
N PHE A 226 -12.42 -5.83 -16.77
CA PHE A 226 -13.68 -5.72 -17.51
C PHE A 226 -13.68 -4.51 -18.45
N ASN A 227 -12.79 -3.55 -18.23
CA ASN A 227 -12.60 -2.37 -19.07
C ASN A 227 -11.10 -2.14 -19.29
N PRO A 228 -10.41 -2.92 -20.15
CA PRO A 228 -8.94 -2.85 -20.27
C PRO A 228 -8.37 -1.51 -20.74
N THR A 229 -9.21 -0.64 -21.30
CA THR A 229 -8.86 0.75 -21.63
C THR A 229 -8.73 1.63 -20.39
N HIS A 230 -9.37 1.25 -19.27
CA HIS A 230 -9.20 1.89 -17.96
C HIS A 230 -7.87 1.39 -17.39
N LYS A 231 -6.78 1.99 -17.83
CA LYS A 231 -5.43 1.63 -17.42
C LYS A 231 -4.63 2.85 -16.97
N LEU A 232 -3.74 2.63 -16.00
CA LEU A 232 -2.68 3.56 -15.63
C LEU A 232 -1.35 2.80 -15.65
N LYS A 233 -0.25 3.54 -15.76
CA LYS A 233 1.10 2.96 -15.67
C LYS A 233 1.92 3.72 -14.65
N ILE A 234 2.69 3.00 -13.84
CA ILE A 234 3.65 3.58 -12.89
C ILE A 234 5.03 3.08 -13.29
N THR A 235 5.96 3.99 -13.51
CA THR A 235 7.35 3.65 -13.79
C THR A 235 8.30 4.44 -12.90
N ASN A 236 9.58 4.08 -12.91
CA ASN A 236 10.61 4.94 -12.37
C ASN A 236 11.81 5.04 -13.34
N GLN A 237 12.43 6.22 -13.34
CA GLN A 237 13.65 6.52 -14.07
C GLN A 237 14.66 7.14 -13.12
N GLY A 238 15.65 6.35 -12.67
CA GLY A 238 16.58 6.78 -11.64
C GLY A 238 15.83 7.14 -10.35
N LYS A 239 15.97 8.39 -9.89
CA LYS A 239 15.28 8.95 -8.71
C LYS A 239 13.89 9.53 -8.99
N THR A 240 13.40 9.44 -10.23
CA THR A 240 12.10 9.95 -10.64
C THR A 240 11.05 8.85 -10.63
N ILE A 241 9.91 9.08 -9.98
CA ILE A 241 8.71 8.24 -10.08
C ILE A 241 7.76 8.92 -11.06
N GLN A 242 7.21 8.14 -12.01
CA GLN A 242 6.35 8.63 -13.07
C GLN A 242 4.98 7.92 -12.99
N PHE A 243 3.91 8.70 -12.87
CA PHE A 243 2.53 8.23 -12.91
C PHE A 243 1.92 8.63 -14.25
N HIS A 244 1.61 7.66 -15.09
CA HIS A 244 1.03 7.86 -16.40
C HIS A 244 -0.48 7.60 -16.35
N PHE A 245 -1.24 8.65 -16.62
CA PHE A 245 -2.70 8.65 -16.77
C PHE A 245 -3.07 8.69 -18.25
N PRO A 246 -4.08 7.95 -18.70
CA PRO A 246 -4.44 7.92 -20.11
C PRO A 246 -4.92 9.31 -20.54
N VAL A 247 -4.59 9.72 -21.77
CA VAL A 247 -5.17 10.93 -22.37
C VAL A 247 -6.66 10.69 -22.62
N ASN A 248 -7.49 11.66 -22.22
CA ASN A 248 -8.96 11.62 -22.29
C ASN A 248 -9.55 10.37 -21.60
N PRO A 249 -9.35 10.20 -20.28
CA PRO A 249 -9.96 9.11 -19.53
C PRO A 249 -11.49 9.14 -19.68
N PRO A 250 -12.15 7.98 -19.81
CA PRO A 250 -13.60 7.91 -19.90
C PRO A 250 -14.27 8.38 -18.59
N ILE A 251 -15.53 8.81 -18.68
CA ILE A 251 -16.27 9.40 -17.55
C ILE A 251 -16.53 8.42 -16.39
N ASP A 252 -16.39 7.13 -16.61
CA ASP A 252 -16.53 6.07 -15.61
C ASP A 252 -15.17 5.41 -15.24
N TYR A 253 -14.05 6.04 -15.63
CA TYR A 253 -12.69 5.55 -15.40
C TYR A 253 -12.46 5.14 -13.94
N PHE A 254 -12.26 3.84 -13.68
CA PHE A 254 -12.10 3.27 -12.33
C PHE A 254 -13.20 3.64 -11.31
N GLN A 255 -14.39 4.08 -11.72
CA GLN A 255 -15.42 4.51 -10.77
C GLN A 255 -15.98 3.35 -9.93
N SER A 256 -16.09 2.16 -10.52
CA SER A 256 -16.57 0.94 -9.86
C SER A 256 -15.93 -0.30 -10.50
N PRO A 257 -14.61 -0.49 -10.36
CA PRO A 257 -13.93 -1.65 -10.93
C PRO A 257 -14.49 -2.93 -10.30
N LYS A 258 -14.49 -4.03 -11.05
CA LYS A 258 -14.88 -5.37 -10.55
C LYS A 258 -13.68 -6.27 -10.29
N GLU A 259 -12.65 -6.15 -11.12
CA GLU A 259 -11.42 -6.90 -10.96
C GLU A 259 -10.25 -6.11 -11.54
N ILE A 260 -9.38 -5.63 -10.64
CA ILE A 260 -8.20 -4.86 -10.99
C ILE A 260 -7.03 -5.82 -11.15
N ARG A 261 -6.27 -5.66 -12.23
CA ARG A 261 -5.06 -6.40 -12.51
C ARG A 261 -3.87 -5.47 -12.41
N PHE A 262 -2.80 -5.99 -11.84
CA PHE A 262 -1.53 -5.33 -11.66
C PHE A 262 -0.49 -6.22 -12.35
N LEU A 263 0.21 -5.71 -13.35
CA LEU A 263 1.28 -6.41 -14.05
C LEU A 263 2.57 -5.62 -13.88
N GLY A 264 3.50 -6.19 -13.14
CA GLY A 264 4.77 -5.56 -12.81
C GLY A 264 5.95 -6.26 -13.45
N ASP A 265 6.83 -5.48 -14.07
CA ASP A 265 8.23 -5.82 -14.26
C ASP A 265 9.07 -5.06 -13.23
N VAL A 266 9.94 -5.79 -12.54
CA VAL A 266 10.79 -5.24 -11.47
C VAL A 266 12.22 -5.71 -11.71
N GLU A 267 13.14 -4.76 -11.79
CA GLU A 267 14.58 -5.00 -11.73
C GLU A 267 15.14 -4.39 -10.45
N ILE A 268 15.89 -5.16 -9.68
CA ILE A 268 16.54 -4.71 -8.45
C ILE A 268 18.03 -4.99 -8.57
N ARG A 269 18.86 -3.96 -8.40
CA ARG A 269 20.32 -4.03 -8.44
C ARG A 269 20.87 -3.72 -7.06
N SER A 270 21.39 -4.72 -6.37
CA SER A 270 21.95 -4.53 -5.02
C SER A 270 23.13 -5.47 -4.79
N PHE A 271 24.21 -4.95 -4.17
CA PHE A 271 25.40 -5.72 -3.79
C PHE A 271 25.96 -6.65 -4.90
N GLY A 272 26.00 -6.18 -6.15
CA GLY A 272 26.50 -6.97 -7.29
C GLY A 272 25.54 -8.07 -7.78
N ILE A 273 24.33 -8.16 -7.20
CA ILE A 273 23.22 -9.00 -7.66
C ILE A 273 22.21 -8.12 -8.41
N THR A 274 21.72 -8.64 -9.52
CA THR A 274 20.63 -8.10 -10.32
C THR A 274 19.52 -9.14 -10.36
N VAL A 275 18.39 -8.83 -9.72
CA VAL A 275 17.17 -9.63 -9.78
C VAL A 275 16.23 -8.97 -10.77
N LYS A 276 15.82 -9.69 -11.81
CA LYS A 276 14.79 -9.27 -12.76
C LYS A 276 13.59 -10.18 -12.63
N ILE A 277 12.43 -9.59 -12.46
CA ILE A 277 11.13 -10.24 -12.40
C ILE A 277 10.30 -9.63 -13.51
N GLN A 278 9.77 -10.46 -14.39
CA GLN A 278 8.95 -10.03 -15.52
C GLN A 278 7.57 -10.65 -15.43
N ASN A 279 6.55 -9.86 -15.79
CA ASN A 279 5.15 -10.25 -15.80
C ASN A 279 4.67 -10.82 -14.45
N LEU A 280 5.03 -10.18 -13.34
CA LEU A 280 4.45 -10.51 -12.04
C LEU A 280 3.02 -9.97 -12.01
N GLU A 281 2.05 -10.88 -11.97
CA GLU A 281 0.64 -10.51 -12.01
C GLU A 281 -0.04 -10.71 -10.65
N TYR A 282 -0.70 -9.65 -10.18
CA TYR A 282 -1.57 -9.66 -9.01
C TYR A 282 -2.98 -9.25 -9.44
N LYS A 283 -4.00 -9.90 -8.88
CA LYS A 283 -5.41 -9.53 -9.09
C LYS A 283 -6.02 -9.09 -7.78
N LEU A 284 -6.91 -8.10 -7.87
CA LEU A 284 -7.74 -7.60 -6.79
C LEU A 284 -9.20 -7.55 -7.27
N LYS A 285 -10.03 -8.46 -6.78
CA LYS A 285 -11.48 -8.41 -6.99
C LYS A 285 -12.11 -7.47 -5.99
N THR A 286 -13.13 -6.76 -6.45
CA THR A 286 -13.86 -5.74 -5.70
C THR A 286 -15.35 -6.05 -5.78
N ASN A 287 -16.04 -6.02 -4.65
CA ASN A 287 -17.49 -6.08 -4.60
C ASN A 287 -18.00 -4.93 -3.72
N PHE A 288 -18.90 -4.12 -4.28
CA PHE A 288 -19.40 -2.90 -3.66
C PHE A 288 -20.91 -2.99 -3.47
N GLU A 289 -21.34 -3.44 -2.30
CA GLU A 289 -22.74 -3.58 -1.91
C GLU A 289 -23.22 -2.42 -1.03
N LYS A 290 -24.52 -2.26 -0.78
CA LYS A 290 -25.06 -1.08 -0.09
C LYS A 290 -24.39 -0.74 1.25
N GLN A 291 -23.97 -1.74 2.03
CA GLN A 291 -23.38 -1.56 3.36
C GLN A 291 -22.02 -2.25 3.52
N THR A 292 -21.54 -2.94 2.48
CA THR A 292 -20.35 -3.78 2.57
C THR A 292 -19.50 -3.59 1.32
N ASP A 293 -18.21 -3.37 1.54
CA ASP A 293 -17.21 -3.41 0.48
C ASP A 293 -16.28 -4.59 0.76
N THR A 294 -16.05 -5.43 -0.24
CA THR A 294 -15.08 -6.53 -0.13
C THR A 294 -13.97 -6.40 -1.15
N LEU A 295 -12.74 -6.72 -0.74
CA LEU A 295 -11.54 -6.74 -1.55
C LEU A 295 -10.88 -8.11 -1.42
N ASP A 296 -10.71 -8.81 -2.53
CA ASP A 296 -10.14 -10.16 -2.58
C ASP A 296 -8.92 -10.17 -3.51
N GLY A 297 -7.74 -10.26 -2.93
CA GLY A 297 -6.47 -10.12 -3.62
C GLY A 297 -5.60 -11.37 -3.56
N GLN A 298 -4.91 -11.67 -4.66
CA GLN A 298 -3.91 -12.74 -4.70
C GLN A 298 -2.98 -12.61 -5.91
N PHE A 299 -1.79 -13.17 -5.80
CA PHE A 299 -0.92 -13.36 -6.97
C PHE A 299 -1.50 -14.41 -7.93
N VAL A 300 -1.23 -14.23 -9.21
CA VAL A 300 -1.80 -15.06 -10.28
C VAL A 300 -0.71 -15.80 -11.03
N ARG A 301 0.36 -15.10 -11.41
CA ARG A 301 1.49 -15.69 -12.13
C ARG A 301 2.74 -14.82 -12.01
N ILE A 302 3.86 -15.43 -12.37
CA ILE A 302 5.14 -14.79 -12.64
C ILE A 302 5.59 -15.31 -14.01
N GLY A 303 6.00 -14.41 -14.91
CA GLY A 303 6.43 -14.81 -16.24
C GLY A 303 7.86 -15.35 -16.24
N LYS A 304 8.84 -14.44 -16.22
CA LYS A 304 10.25 -14.80 -16.21
C LYS A 304 10.93 -14.23 -14.97
N LYS A 305 11.86 -14.98 -14.41
CA LYS A 305 12.80 -14.48 -13.41
C LYS A 305 14.23 -14.74 -13.88
N GLU A 306 15.09 -13.76 -13.67
CA GLU A 306 16.52 -13.88 -13.91
C GLU A 306 17.25 -13.31 -12.70
N ILE A 307 18.17 -14.07 -12.14
CA ILE A 307 19.02 -13.60 -11.06
C ILE A 307 20.44 -13.73 -11.56
N ASN A 308 21.07 -12.58 -11.79
CA ASN A 308 22.43 -12.49 -12.31
C ASN A 308 23.28 -11.76 -11.29
N GLY A 309 24.50 -12.19 -11.02
CA GLY A 309 25.36 -11.42 -10.13
C GLY A 309 26.69 -12.06 -9.81
N ASN A 310 27.69 -11.20 -9.62
CA ASN A 310 29.02 -11.58 -9.19
C ASN A 310 29.18 -11.42 -7.68
N PHE A 311 28.26 -11.97 -6.88
CA PHE A 311 28.48 -12.08 -5.42
C PHE A 311 29.71 -12.97 -5.11
N PHE A 312 30.17 -13.74 -6.11
CA PHE A 312 31.15 -14.81 -6.02
C PHE A 312 32.63 -14.42 -6.11
N TYR A 313 32.99 -13.14 -6.30
CA TYR A 313 34.42 -12.76 -6.41
C TYR A 313 35.10 -12.35 -5.10
N VAL A 314 34.33 -12.06 -4.04
CA VAL A 314 34.90 -11.62 -2.74
C VAL A 314 34.69 -12.65 -1.63
N ILE A 315 33.69 -13.53 -1.76
CA ILE A 315 33.45 -14.62 -0.81
C ILE A 315 33.79 -15.95 -1.53
N PRO A 316 34.70 -16.78 -0.98
CA PRO A 316 34.98 -18.10 -1.57
C PRO A 316 33.67 -18.86 -1.77
N GLN A 317 33.45 -19.44 -2.95
CA GLN A 317 32.19 -20.11 -3.31
C GLN A 317 31.75 -21.16 -2.26
N GLY A 318 32.70 -21.77 -1.52
CA GLY A 318 32.42 -22.69 -0.42
C GLY A 318 31.74 -22.08 0.82
N PHE A 319 31.89 -20.77 1.08
CA PHE A 319 31.22 -20.07 2.18
C PHE A 319 29.80 -19.61 1.81
N VAL A 320 29.53 -19.35 0.53
CA VAL A 320 28.21 -18.91 0.05
C VAL A 320 27.16 -20.02 0.23
N ASN A 321 27.54 -21.28 0.06
CA ASN A 321 26.69 -22.45 0.33
C ASN A 321 26.32 -22.62 1.81
N PHE A 322 27.04 -21.97 2.73
CA PHE A 322 26.77 -22.03 4.17
C PHE A 322 25.71 -21.03 4.63
N PHE A 323 25.57 -19.90 3.91
CA PHE A 323 24.65 -18.80 4.27
C PHE A 323 23.43 -18.70 3.36
N ILE A 324 23.47 -19.30 2.16
CA ILE A 324 22.35 -19.38 1.23
C ILE A 324 21.93 -20.85 1.15
N PRO A 325 20.71 -21.22 1.60
CA PRO A 325 20.23 -22.58 1.44
C PRO A 325 19.99 -22.84 -0.06
N GLY A 326 20.91 -23.56 -0.70
CA GLY A 326 20.83 -23.94 -2.11
C GLY A 326 21.29 -22.87 -3.12
N ASN A 327 21.17 -23.21 -4.40
CA ASN A 327 21.37 -22.26 -5.50
C ASN A 327 20.38 -21.08 -5.35
N MET A 328 20.82 -19.81 -5.46
CA MET A 328 19.92 -18.66 -5.36
C MET A 328 18.70 -18.79 -6.29
N ASP A 329 18.89 -19.31 -7.49
CA ASP A 329 17.80 -19.53 -8.44
C ASP A 329 16.73 -20.45 -7.86
N GLU A 330 17.14 -21.53 -7.19
CA GLU A 330 16.26 -22.47 -6.51
C GLU A 330 15.56 -21.78 -5.31
N TYR A 331 16.31 -21.04 -4.49
CA TYR A 331 15.75 -20.33 -3.35
C TYR A 331 14.62 -19.38 -3.77
N PHE A 332 14.86 -18.56 -4.80
CA PHE A 332 13.87 -17.62 -5.33
C PHE A 332 12.76 -18.33 -6.08
N ASN A 333 13.04 -19.43 -6.79
CA ASN A 333 12.01 -20.23 -7.44
C ASN A 333 10.97 -20.72 -6.44
N GLU A 334 11.42 -21.32 -5.35
CA GLU A 334 10.56 -21.75 -4.26
C GLU A 334 9.81 -20.60 -3.62
N PHE A 335 10.47 -19.45 -3.39
CA PHE A 335 9.81 -18.28 -2.85
C PHE A 335 8.61 -17.86 -3.73
N PHE A 336 8.78 -17.82 -5.05
CA PHE A 336 7.69 -17.48 -5.97
C PHE A 336 6.62 -18.57 -6.08
N ILE A 337 7.00 -19.85 -5.98
CA ILE A 337 6.03 -20.95 -5.88
C ILE A 337 5.15 -20.79 -4.64
N LEU A 338 5.77 -20.55 -3.48
CA LEU A 338 5.06 -20.30 -2.22
C LEU A 338 4.23 -19.01 -2.25
N LEU A 339 4.66 -17.99 -2.99
CA LEU A 339 3.91 -16.74 -3.14
C LEU A 339 2.66 -16.89 -4.02
N ILE A 340 2.78 -17.64 -5.12
CA ILE A 340 1.76 -17.70 -6.17
C ILE A 340 0.85 -18.91 -6.00
N GLN A 341 1.43 -20.11 -5.92
CA GLN A 341 0.68 -21.37 -5.89
C GLN A 341 0.39 -21.81 -4.46
N GLY A 342 1.35 -21.60 -3.56
CA GLY A 342 1.37 -22.26 -2.26
C GLY A 342 1.58 -23.77 -2.40
N THR A 343 1.84 -24.42 -1.27
CA THR A 343 2.07 -25.86 -1.16
C THR A 343 0.90 -26.72 -1.63
N GLN A 344 -0.33 -26.19 -1.56
CA GLN A 344 -1.55 -26.91 -1.96
C GLN A 344 -2.09 -26.48 -3.34
N GLY A 345 -1.38 -25.60 -4.06
CA GLY A 345 -1.83 -25.10 -5.38
C GLY A 345 -3.10 -24.23 -5.34
N ARG A 346 -3.53 -23.78 -4.16
CA ARG A 346 -4.76 -22.98 -3.95
C ARG A 346 -4.52 -21.48 -3.85
N GLY A 347 -3.31 -21.02 -4.18
CA GLY A 347 -2.91 -19.62 -4.01
C GLY A 347 -2.05 -19.46 -2.77
N GLY A 348 -0.83 -18.99 -2.96
CA GLY A 348 0.19 -18.94 -1.92
C GLY A 348 0.09 -17.74 -0.98
N SER A 349 -0.29 -16.59 -1.54
CA SER A 349 -0.49 -15.35 -0.79
C SER A 349 -1.83 -14.73 -1.18
N GLN A 350 -2.67 -14.52 -0.17
CA GLN A 350 -4.04 -14.04 -0.32
C GLN A 350 -4.34 -12.94 0.70
N ILE A 351 -5.15 -11.98 0.29
CA ILE A 351 -5.77 -10.98 1.17
C ILE A 351 -7.27 -10.97 0.91
N HIS A 352 -8.03 -10.97 2.00
CA HIS A 352 -9.46 -10.74 1.98
C HIS A 352 -9.75 -9.62 2.97
N ALA A 353 -10.35 -8.52 2.49
CA ALA A 353 -10.74 -7.41 3.33
C ALA A 353 -12.24 -7.15 3.17
N THR A 354 -12.93 -6.90 4.28
CA THR A 354 -14.34 -6.56 4.35
C THR A 354 -14.52 -5.30 5.19
N PHE A 355 -15.18 -4.30 4.62
CA PHE A 355 -15.53 -3.03 5.28
C PHE A 355 -17.05 -2.97 5.38
N LYS A 356 -17.58 -3.27 6.57
CA LYS A 356 -19.03 -3.41 6.80
C LYS A 356 -19.56 -2.29 7.68
N LYS A 357 -20.49 -1.50 7.16
CA LYS A 357 -21.29 -0.54 7.92
C LYS A 357 -22.33 -1.28 8.77
N THR A 358 -22.52 -0.79 9.99
CA THR A 358 -23.40 -1.32 11.04
C THR A 358 -24.19 -0.17 11.66
N ALA A 359 -25.23 -0.47 12.44
CA ALA A 359 -25.98 0.57 13.16
C ALA A 359 -25.11 1.39 14.12
N ASN A 360 -24.03 0.78 14.64
CA ASN A 360 -23.15 1.37 15.65
C ASN A 360 -21.84 1.94 15.05
N GLY A 361 -21.71 2.00 13.72
CA GLY A 361 -20.48 2.42 13.04
C GLY A 361 -20.06 1.46 11.93
N GLN A 362 -18.79 1.10 11.88
CA GLN A 362 -18.17 0.32 10.81
C GLN A 362 -17.20 -0.69 11.41
N ILE A 363 -17.16 -1.89 10.84
CA ILE A 363 -16.23 -2.94 11.21
C ILE A 363 -15.42 -3.29 9.98
N ASN A 364 -14.11 -3.10 10.08
CA ASN A 364 -13.16 -3.38 9.03
C ASN A 364 -12.38 -4.62 9.43
N THR A 365 -12.45 -5.66 8.61
CA THR A 365 -11.74 -6.92 8.82
C THR A 365 -10.81 -7.17 7.66
N ILE A 366 -9.54 -7.38 7.94
CA ILE A 366 -8.52 -7.72 6.94
C ILE A 366 -7.91 -9.05 7.38
N THR A 367 -8.06 -10.06 6.54
CA THR A 367 -7.44 -11.38 6.73
C THR A 367 -6.41 -11.62 5.63
N THR A 368 -5.22 -12.07 5.99
CA THR A 368 -4.19 -12.46 5.03
C THR A 368 -3.72 -13.87 5.30
N TYR A 369 -3.48 -14.63 4.24
CA TYR A 369 -2.81 -15.92 4.28
C TYR A 369 -1.53 -15.83 3.44
N ASN A 370 -0.41 -16.34 3.95
CA ASN A 370 0.83 -16.45 3.18
C ASN A 370 1.61 -17.69 3.59
N GLU A 371 2.29 -18.34 2.64
CA GLU A 371 3.29 -19.36 2.94
C GLU A 371 4.70 -18.84 2.69
N THR A 372 5.57 -19.04 3.67
CA THR A 372 6.90 -18.43 3.68
C THR A 372 7.93 -19.38 4.27
N LYS A 373 9.17 -19.32 3.78
CA LYS A 373 10.27 -20.11 4.34
C LYS A 373 10.51 -19.71 5.80
N ARG A 374 10.74 -20.71 6.65
CA ARG A 374 11.09 -20.52 8.08
C ARG A 374 12.45 -19.81 8.22
N LYS A 375 13.39 -20.12 7.31
CA LYS A 375 14.69 -19.44 7.18
C LYS A 375 14.67 -18.50 5.98
N ARG A 376 14.69 -17.19 6.24
CA ARG A 376 14.61 -16.14 5.22
C ARG A 376 15.98 -15.55 4.91
N PHE A 377 16.28 -15.40 3.63
CA PHE A 377 17.36 -14.57 3.12
C PHE A 377 16.88 -13.13 2.93
N SER A 378 17.65 -12.14 3.41
CA SER A 378 17.36 -10.72 3.22
C SER A 378 18.49 -10.03 2.43
N LEU A 379 18.16 -9.49 1.26
CA LEU A 379 19.09 -8.74 0.41
C LEU A 379 19.50 -7.36 0.98
N PHE A 380 18.86 -6.90 2.06
CA PHE A 380 19.00 -5.53 2.59
C PHE A 380 19.28 -5.46 4.11
N GLY A 381 19.53 -6.61 4.76
CA GLY A 381 19.47 -6.72 6.22
C GLY A 381 20.63 -6.10 7.02
N GLY A 382 21.69 -5.57 6.37
CA GLY A 382 22.93 -5.19 7.06
C GLY A 382 23.35 -3.72 6.95
N ASP A 383 22.57 -2.84 6.33
CA ASP A 383 22.97 -1.45 6.09
C ASP A 383 22.17 -0.48 6.95
N ASP A 384 22.82 0.13 7.94
CA ASP A 384 22.23 1.12 8.85
C ASP A 384 21.71 2.37 8.13
N SER A 385 22.23 2.69 6.95
CA SER A 385 21.68 3.76 6.10
C SER A 385 20.28 3.43 5.55
N GLN A 386 19.87 2.16 5.64
CA GLN A 386 18.56 1.66 5.20
C GLN A 386 17.52 1.56 6.32
N LYS A 387 17.85 1.97 7.55
CA LYS A 387 16.91 2.02 8.68
C LYS A 387 15.72 2.93 8.34
N ALA A 388 14.50 2.43 8.61
CA ALA A 388 13.26 3.16 8.35
C ALA A 388 13.09 4.41 9.22
N SER A 389 13.90 4.59 10.26
CA SER A 389 13.98 5.85 11.00
C SER A 389 14.49 7.01 10.14
N ASN A 390 15.29 6.72 9.11
CA ASN A 390 15.99 7.75 8.33
C ASN A 390 15.03 8.58 7.46
N ASP A 391 13.87 8.05 7.08
CA ASP A 391 12.88 8.77 6.27
C ASP A 391 11.60 9.15 7.01
N PHE A 392 11.60 8.99 8.34
CA PHE A 392 10.44 9.26 9.18
C PHE A 392 9.92 10.69 9.03
N ASP A 393 10.81 11.69 9.06
CA ASP A 393 10.39 13.10 9.01
C ASP A 393 9.64 13.46 7.73
N PHE A 394 10.07 12.87 6.59
CA PHE A 394 9.38 13.07 5.31
C PHE A 394 7.97 12.48 5.37
N PHE A 395 7.85 11.22 5.78
CA PHE A 395 6.55 10.52 5.82
C PHE A 395 5.60 11.15 6.84
N ALA A 396 6.09 11.57 8.02
CA ALA A 396 5.27 12.27 9.01
C ALA A 396 4.74 13.61 8.45
N SER A 397 5.58 14.37 7.75
CA SER A 397 5.15 15.63 7.11
C SER A 397 4.16 15.38 5.97
N TRP A 398 4.39 14.32 5.18
CA TRP A 398 3.51 13.95 4.08
C TRP A 398 2.13 13.49 4.57
N GLU A 399 2.09 12.68 5.62
CA GLU A 399 0.87 12.26 6.31
C GLU A 399 0.04 13.46 6.81
N GLU A 400 0.69 14.46 7.41
CA GLU A 400 0.02 15.68 7.84
C GLU A 400 -0.58 16.45 6.66
N ALA A 401 0.15 16.59 5.55
CA ALA A 401 -0.34 17.24 4.34
C ALA A 401 -1.53 16.49 3.72
N MET A 402 -1.49 15.15 3.68
CA MET A 402 -2.62 14.33 3.24
C MET A 402 -3.86 14.52 4.10
N LEU A 403 -3.71 14.62 5.43
CA LEU A 403 -4.83 14.86 6.34
C LEU A 403 -5.44 16.25 6.15
N ARG A 404 -4.64 17.27 5.81
CA ARG A 404 -5.12 18.63 5.54
C ARG A 404 -5.99 18.72 4.29
N ASP A 405 -5.75 17.89 3.27
CA ASP A 405 -6.65 17.80 2.10
C ASP A 405 -8.05 17.28 2.45
N LEU A 406 -8.19 16.55 3.56
CA LEU A 406 -9.46 15.98 4.00
C LEU A 406 -10.25 16.89 4.95
N LYS A 407 -9.61 17.92 5.51
CA LYS A 407 -10.15 18.82 6.53
C LYS A 407 -10.45 20.19 5.94
#